data_AF-A0A7C0Y175-F1
#
_entry.id   AF-A0A7C0Y175-F1
#
_cell.length_a   1.000
_cell.length_b   1.000
_cell.length_c   1.000
_cell.angle_alpha   90.00
_cell.angle_beta   90.00
_cell.angle_gamma   90.00
#
_symmetry.space_group_name_H-M   'P 1'
#
loop_
_entity.id
_entity.type
_entity.pdbx_description
1 polymer ?
#
loop_
_entity_poly.entity_id
_entity_poly.type
_entity_poly.pdbx_seq_one_letter_code
_entity_poly.pdbx_strand_id
1 'polypeptide(L)'
;EVEILKVDPSIRDKQIERLKKLRSERDNKKVEEALDKLRKAAETEDENLMPYIIEAHKHLATLGEVTDVLREAWGEYRAPLIF
;
A
#
# COMPACT_ATOMS: atom_id res chain seq x y z
N GLU A 1 -36.74 -0.85 18.10
CA GLU A 1 -36.14 -1.25 16.82
C GLU A 1 -34.73 -0.69 16.80
N VAL A 2 -33.71 -1.49 16.46
CA VAL A 2 -32.31 -1.04 16.48
C VAL A 2 -31.94 -0.52 15.10
N GLU A 3 -31.52 0.73 15.03
CA GLU A 3 -31.11 1.35 13.77
C GLU A 3 -29.76 0.76 13.31
N ILE A 4 -29.73 0.20 12.09
CA ILE A 4 -28.52 -0.39 11.52
C ILE A 4 -27.73 0.72 10.83
N LEU A 5 -26.48 0.90 11.26
CA LEU A 5 -25.54 1.80 10.60
C LEU A 5 -25.33 1.39 9.14
N LYS A 6 -25.64 2.30 8.21
CA LYS A 6 -25.34 2.16 6.78
C LYS A 6 -24.17 3.04 6.42
N VAL A 7 -23.14 2.45 5.82
CA VAL A 7 -21.97 3.20 5.33
C VAL A 7 -22.37 3.97 4.07
N ASP A 8 -22.06 5.26 4.03
CA ASP A 8 -22.30 6.12 2.88
C ASP A 8 -21.38 5.73 1.69
N PRO A 9 -21.94 5.32 0.54
CA PRO A 9 -21.17 4.99 -0.66
C PRO A 9 -20.28 6.14 -1.17
N SER A 10 -20.65 7.40 -0.90
CA SER A 10 -19.90 8.59 -1.35
C SER A 10 -18.48 8.67 -0.79
N ILE A 11 -18.20 7.96 0.31
CA ILE A 11 -16.88 7.89 0.94
C ILE A 11 -15.85 7.32 -0.03
N ARG A 12 -16.23 6.34 -0.86
CA ARG A 12 -15.34 5.75 -1.86
C ARG A 12 -14.86 6.80 -2.86
N ASP A 13 -15.77 7.59 -3.40
CA ASP A 13 -15.46 8.56 -4.44
C ASP A 13 -14.57 9.69 -3.87
N LYS A 14 -14.83 10.12 -2.63
CA LYS A 14 -13.96 11.06 -1.90
C LYS A 14 -12.55 10.50 -1.69
N GLN A 15 -12.42 9.21 -1.39
CA GLN A 15 -11.12 8.56 -1.21
C GLN A 15 -10.34 8.46 -2.53
N ILE A 16 -11.03 8.16 -3.64
CA ILE A 16 -10.42 8.13 -4.98
C ILE A 16 -9.85 9.51 -5.33
N GLU A 17 -10.62 10.58 -5.14
CA GLU A 17 -10.15 11.94 -5.45
C GLU A 17 -8.98 12.37 -4.56
N ARG A 18 -8.98 11.99 -3.27
CA ARG A 18 -7.83 12.19 -2.38
C ARG A 18 -6.57 11.49 -2.88
N LEU A 19 -6.68 10.24 -3.33
CA LEU A 19 -5.54 9.49 -3.86
C LEU A 19 -5.00 10.07 -5.16
N LYS A 20 -5.89 10.51 -6.07
CA LYS A 20 -5.48 11.20 -7.31
C LYS A 20 -4.69 12.47 -6.99
N LYS A 21 -5.22 13.31 -6.09
CA LYS A 21 -4.56 14.54 -5.66
C LYS A 21 -3.20 14.26 -5.02
N LEU A 22 -3.14 13.30 -4.09
CA LEU A 22 -1.89 12.88 -3.44
C LEU A 22 -0.82 12.49 -4.46
N ARG A 23 -1.18 11.67 -5.45
CA ARG A 23 -0.26 11.21 -6.50
C ARG A 23 0.20 12.33 -7.43
N SER A 24 -0.64 13.33 -7.67
CA SER A 24 -0.27 14.49 -8.50
C SER A 24 0.64 15.49 -7.79
N GLU A 25 0.58 15.58 -6.46
CA GLU A 25 1.29 16.61 -5.68
C GLU A 25 2.61 16.11 -5.07
N ARG A 26 2.77 14.78 -4.89
CA ARG A 26 3.97 14.20 -4.29
C ARG A 26 5.16 14.16 -5.25
N ASP A 27 6.35 14.04 -4.68
CA ASP A 27 7.58 13.75 -5.43
C ASP A 27 7.59 12.27 -5.86
N ASN A 28 7.10 12.00 -7.07
CA ASN A 28 6.97 10.64 -7.59
C ASN A 28 8.33 9.93 -7.73
N LYS A 29 9.40 10.68 -8.02
CA LYS A 29 10.73 10.10 -8.12
C LYS A 29 11.21 9.56 -6.77
N LYS A 30 11.01 10.31 -5.69
CA LYS A 30 11.35 9.84 -4.33
C LYS A 30 10.51 8.64 -3.90
N VAL A 31 9.24 8.60 -4.30
CA VAL A 31 8.38 7.43 -4.05
C VAL A 31 8.93 6.20 -4.77
N GLU A 32 9.23 6.32 -6.07
CA GLU A 32 9.79 5.23 -6.86
C GLU A 32 11.12 4.73 -6.27
N GLU A 33 12.03 5.64 -5.89
CA GLU A 33 13.30 5.29 -5.25
C GLU A 33 13.10 4.56 -3.92
N ALA A 34 12.18 5.02 -3.07
CA ALA A 34 11.90 4.38 -1.79
C ALA A 34 11.25 2.99 -1.96
N LEU A 35 10.32 2.86 -2.91
CA LEU A 35 9.69 1.58 -3.23
C LEU A 35 10.67 0.58 -3.85
N ASP A 36 11.64 1.03 -4.65
CA ASP A 36 12.70 0.17 -5.19
C ASP A 36 13.63 -0.35 -4.10
N LYS A 37 14.00 0.48 -3.12
CA LYS A 37 14.75 0.03 -1.94
C LYS A 37 13.95 -1.01 -1.15
N LEU A 38 12.66 -0.79 -0.95
CA LEU A 38 11.78 -1.74 -0.28
C LEU A 38 11.72 -3.07 -1.05
N ARG A 39 11.63 -3.04 -2.39
CA ARG A 39 11.64 -4.25 -3.22
C ARG A 39 12.90 -5.07 -2.99
N LYS A 40 14.07 -4.43 -3.08
CA LYS A 40 15.37 -5.09 -2.86
C LYS A 40 15.48 -5.68 -1.45
N ALA A 41 14.99 -4.96 -0.44
CA ALA A 41 14.96 -5.45 0.93
C ALA A 41 14.03 -6.67 1.07
N ALA A 42 12.87 -6.67 0.42
CA ALA A 42 11.91 -7.78 0.45
C ALA A 42 12.41 -9.05 -0.24
N GLU A 43 13.36 -8.92 -1.17
CA GLU A 43 14.06 -10.04 -1.83
C GLU A 43 15.23 -10.58 -1.01
N THR A 44 15.64 -9.89 0.05
CA THR A 44 16.77 -10.27 0.91
C THR A 44 16.26 -11.04 2.14
N GLU A 45 16.81 -12.23 2.38
CA GLU A 45 16.48 -13.02 3.56
C GLU A 45 16.98 -12.33 4.84
N ASP A 46 16.22 -12.46 5.94
CA ASP A 46 16.52 -11.87 7.26
C ASP A 46 16.67 -10.33 7.31
N GLU A 47 16.21 -9.59 6.30
CA GLU A 47 16.23 -8.11 6.30
C GLU A 47 15.00 -7.50 7.00
N ASN A 48 15.19 -6.42 7.75
CA ASN A 48 14.10 -5.72 8.42
C ASN A 48 13.45 -4.69 7.49
N LEU A 49 12.19 -4.93 7.11
CA LEU A 49 11.48 -4.06 6.17
C LEU A 49 10.92 -2.77 6.77
N MET A 50 10.77 -2.69 8.09
CA MET A 50 10.11 -1.53 8.72
C MET A 50 10.75 -0.17 8.39
N PRO A 51 12.10 -0.01 8.38
CA PRO A 51 12.74 1.23 7.97
C PRO A 51 12.36 1.67 6.54
N TYR A 52 12.31 0.72 5.59
CA TYR A 52 11.97 0.98 4.18
C TYR A 52 10.49 1.34 4.01
N ILE A 53 9.61 0.68 4.75
CA ILE A 53 8.17 1.01 4.77
C ILE A 53 7.97 2.43 5.31
N ILE A 54 8.66 2.80 6.39
CA ILE A 54 8.59 4.15 6.96
C ILE A 54 9.13 5.18 5.96
N GLU A 55 10.24 4.90 5.28
CA GLU A 55 10.80 5.78 4.24
C GLU A 55 9.81 5.99 3.08
N ALA A 56 9.18 4.94 2.57
CA ALA A 56 8.17 5.04 1.51
C ALA A 56 6.98 5.93 1.93
N HIS A 57 6.46 5.75 3.15
CA HIS A 57 5.35 6.57 3.65
C HIS A 57 5.75 8.02 3.92
N LYS A 58 7.01 8.31 4.31
CA LYS A 58 7.54 9.68 4.39
C LYS A 58 7.51 10.40 3.04
N HIS A 59 7.64 9.65 1.95
CA HIS A 59 7.51 10.16 0.58
C HIS A 59 6.08 10.11 0.03
N LEU A 60 5.08 9.81 0.87
CA LEU A 60 3.67 9.73 0.49
C LEU A 60 3.35 8.57 -0.47
N ALA A 61 4.09 7.46 -0.36
CA ALA A 61 3.65 6.18 -0.91
C ALA A 61 2.34 5.75 -0.22
N THR A 62 1.44 5.17 -0.99
CA THR A 62 0.17 4.65 -0.50
C THR A 62 0.34 3.25 0.07
N LEU A 63 -0.59 2.83 0.93
CA LEU A 63 -0.64 1.45 1.41
C LEU A 63 -0.70 0.45 0.25
N GLY A 64 -1.49 0.75 -0.79
CA GLY A 64 -1.58 -0.05 -2.00
C GLY A 64 -0.21 -0.28 -2.63
N GLU A 65 0.51 0.79 -2.95
CA GLU A 65 1.83 0.73 -3.60
C GLU A 65 2.87 -0.04 -2.77
N VAL A 66 2.89 0.15 -1.44
CA VAL A 66 3.79 -0.61 -0.55
C VAL A 66 3.44 -2.09 -0.54
N THR A 67 2.16 -2.42 -0.45
CA THR A 67 1.72 -3.84 -0.49
C THR A 67 1.85 -4.47 -1.87
N ASP A 68 1.75 -3.69 -2.95
CA ASP A 68 1.99 -4.16 -4.33
C ASP A 68 3.44 -4.63 -4.47
N VAL A 69 4.41 -3.85 -3.98
CA VAL A 69 5.82 -4.26 -3.96
C VAL A 69 6.04 -5.58 -3.23
N LEU A 70 5.41 -5.76 -2.06
CA LEU A 70 5.54 -7.01 -1.29
C LEU A 70 4.85 -8.18 -2.00
N ARG A 71 3.72 -7.94 -2.65
CA ARG A 71 3.02 -8.95 -3.47
C ARG A 71 3.81 -9.33 -4.72
N GLU A 72 4.55 -8.41 -5.32
CA GLU A 72 5.48 -8.72 -6.41
C GLU A 72 6.60 -9.66 -5.94
N ALA A 73 7.14 -9.44 -4.74
CA ALA A 73 8.23 -10.24 -4.20
C ALA A 73 7.78 -11.64 -3.71
N TRP A 74 6.62 -11.74 -3.06
CA TRP A 74 6.22 -12.96 -2.34
C TRP A 74 4.95 -13.62 -2.87
N GLY A 75 4.21 -12.94 -3.75
CA GLY A 75 2.86 -13.33 -4.14
C GLY A 75 1.82 -13.07 -3.05
N GLU A 76 0.68 -13.76 -3.17
CA GLU A 76 -0.44 -13.66 -2.25
C GLU A 76 -0.79 -15.03 -1.69
N TYR A 77 -1.02 -15.10 -0.38
CA TYR A 77 -1.51 -16.31 0.25
C TYR A 77 -2.90 -16.68 -0.30
N ARG A 78 -3.04 -17.93 -0.74
CA ARG A 78 -4.33 -18.52 -1.13
C ARG A 78 -4.65 -19.65 -0.17
N ALA A 79 -5.75 -19.49 0.57
CA ALA A 79 -6.21 -20.54 1.48
C ALA A 79 -6.48 -21.84 0.70
N PRO A 80 -6.04 -23.00 1.21
CA PRO A 80 -6.34 -24.28 0.58
C PRO A 80 -7.84 -24.53 0.61
N LEU A 81 -8.39 -25.05 -0.48
CA LEU A 81 -9.77 -25.51 -0.51
C LEU A 81 -9.85 -26.84 0.26
N ILE A 82 -10.45 -26.79 1.46
CA ILE A 82 -10.75 -27.99 2.25
C ILE A 82 -12.19 -28.37 1.91
N PHE A 83 -12.37 -29.53 1.26
CA PHE A 83 -13.66 -30.14 0.95
C PHE A 83 -13.87 -31.39 1.80
#